data_AF-A0A812U828-F1
#
_entry.id   AF-A0A812U828-F1
#
_cell.length_a   1.000
_cell.length_b   1.000
_cell.length_c   1.000
_cell.angle_alpha   90.00
_cell.angle_beta   90.00
_cell.angle_gamma   90.00
#
_symmetry.space_group_name_H-M   'P 1'
#
loop_
_entity.id
_entity.type
_entity.pdbx_description
1 polymer ?
#
loop_
_entity_poly.entity_id
_entity_poly.type
_entity_poly.pdbx_seq_one_letter_code
_entity_poly.pdbx_strand_id
1 'polypeptide(L)'
;MAGDGSPTGFAEFARKGGKMDADVGCFFNQCGKQTKECFVEDGRCLKGATCLARCRGDSDCSTQCFAEFGCPRLDAWLNCTVEKQQCVSVPAGTYDVRKFYAEQVPTKLKDFDVRKLEGKWYKVRGYNKKYDCYPCQTNKFKYNPSDNTMETEVSLRLARLKSGGYWENTLTEKMDVQAPDDRSTLFAKGEIFGLSFQEEWYVLAADEDFVLTAYTGNNLQDAYRGGFVYAKTPTLSAQAEAKVRAAAEKNGFDWSKFCVIDNACPAQPPVDYTPVSMNMDDVQDLFEWFAPGSTRGGTVKDANFNGEY
;
A
#
# COMPACT_ATOMS: atom_id res chain seq x y z
N MET A 1 11.06 -20.33 -5.71
CA MET A 1 10.18 -21.26 -6.45
C MET A 1 9.57 -20.49 -7.60
N ALA A 2 9.56 -21.06 -8.81
CA ALA A 2 9.14 -20.39 -10.04
C ALA A 2 7.60 -20.28 -10.09
N GLY A 3 7.08 -19.05 -10.13
CA GLY A 3 5.65 -18.79 -10.32
C GLY A 3 5.19 -19.18 -11.73
N ASP A 4 3.91 -19.47 -11.88
CA ASP A 4 3.24 -19.88 -13.12
C ASP A 4 3.20 -18.82 -14.24
N GLY A 5 3.90 -17.70 -14.05
CA GLY A 5 3.99 -16.61 -14.99
C GLY A 5 2.77 -15.68 -15.01
N SER A 6 1.73 -15.91 -14.20
CA SER A 6 0.62 -14.97 -14.07
C SER A 6 1.05 -13.73 -13.27
N PRO A 7 0.65 -12.51 -13.68
CA PRO A 7 0.94 -11.31 -12.89
C PRO A 7 0.18 -11.34 -11.56
N THR A 8 0.77 -10.81 -10.48
CA THR A 8 0.06 -10.70 -9.18
C THR A 8 -0.94 -9.55 -9.13
N GLY A 9 -0.86 -8.63 -10.11
CA GLY A 9 -1.66 -7.42 -10.18
C GLY A 9 -1.28 -6.52 -11.34
N PHE A 10 -1.79 -5.30 -11.29
CA PHE A 10 -1.78 -4.31 -12.37
C PHE A 10 -0.37 -3.94 -12.82
N ALA A 11 0.52 -3.67 -11.87
CA ALA A 11 1.91 -3.31 -12.13
C ALA A 11 2.66 -4.40 -12.90
N GLU A 12 2.45 -5.66 -12.54
CA GLU A 12 3.09 -6.78 -13.23
C GLU A 12 2.46 -7.04 -14.60
N PHE A 13 1.14 -6.89 -14.71
CA PHE A 13 0.44 -6.95 -16.00
C PHE A 13 0.96 -5.89 -16.97
N ALA A 14 1.08 -4.64 -16.51
CA ALA A 14 1.62 -3.53 -17.29
C ALA A 14 3.09 -3.76 -17.70
N ARG A 15 3.94 -4.25 -16.79
CA ARG A 15 5.35 -4.60 -17.09
C ARG A 15 5.48 -5.70 -18.16
N LYS A 16 4.51 -6.61 -18.24
CA LYS A 16 4.43 -7.64 -19.29
C LYS A 16 3.83 -7.14 -20.61
N GLY A 17 3.58 -5.83 -20.74
CA GLY A 17 3.02 -5.20 -21.93
C GLY A 17 1.49 -5.18 -21.97
N GLY A 18 0.83 -5.60 -20.88
CA GLY A 18 -0.60 -5.46 -20.70
C GLY A 18 -1.03 -3.99 -20.66
N LYS A 19 -2.25 -3.72 -21.12
CA LYS A 19 -2.84 -2.38 -21.12
C LYS A 19 -4.10 -2.37 -20.27
N MET A 20 -4.20 -1.36 -19.42
CA MET A 20 -5.38 -1.03 -18.63
C MET A 20 -6.54 -0.74 -19.57
N ASP A 21 -7.76 -1.10 -19.18
CA ASP A 21 -8.95 -0.57 -19.81
C ASP A 21 -9.40 0.69 -19.07
N ALA A 22 -9.74 1.74 -19.82
CA ALA A 22 -10.15 3.03 -19.28
C ALA A 22 -11.34 3.56 -20.09
N ASP A 23 -12.54 3.45 -19.54
CA ASP A 23 -13.75 4.03 -20.09
C ASP A 23 -13.89 5.48 -19.64
N VAL A 24 -13.40 6.38 -20.47
CA VAL A 24 -13.55 7.83 -20.28
C VAL A 24 -15.02 8.23 -20.20
N GLY A 25 -15.90 7.62 -20.99
CA GLY A 25 -17.33 7.90 -20.95
C GLY A 25 -17.90 7.61 -19.56
N CYS A 26 -17.47 6.51 -18.94
CA CYS A 26 -17.83 6.15 -17.57
C CYS A 26 -17.41 7.21 -16.54
N PHE A 27 -16.24 7.87 -16.69
CA PHE A 27 -15.80 8.92 -15.78
C PHE A 27 -16.81 10.07 -15.69
N PHE A 28 -17.40 10.46 -16.81
CA PHE A 28 -18.35 11.58 -16.86
C PHE A 28 -19.80 11.14 -16.65
N ASN A 29 -20.16 9.93 -17.10
CA ASN A 29 -21.54 9.45 -17.03
C ASN A 29 -21.89 8.81 -15.69
N GLN A 30 -20.98 8.01 -15.11
CA GLN A 30 -21.21 7.31 -13.84
C GLN A 30 -20.56 8.03 -12.65
N CYS A 31 -19.41 8.66 -12.89
CA CYS A 31 -18.64 9.37 -11.86
C CYS A 31 -18.60 10.89 -12.06
N GLY A 32 -19.55 11.47 -12.81
CA GLY A 32 -19.49 12.85 -13.29
C GLY A 32 -19.35 13.90 -12.19
N LYS A 33 -19.98 13.68 -11.03
CA LYS A 33 -19.85 14.58 -9.87
C LYS A 33 -18.39 14.60 -9.37
N GLN A 34 -17.85 13.44 -9.05
CA GLN A 34 -16.49 13.29 -8.54
C GLN A 34 -15.46 13.76 -9.56
N THR A 35 -15.70 13.45 -10.85
CA THR A 35 -14.86 13.91 -11.95
C THR A 35 -14.86 15.43 -12.05
N LYS A 36 -16.00 16.10 -11.90
CA LYS A 36 -16.05 17.58 -11.87
C LYS A 36 -15.30 18.15 -10.67
N GLU A 37 -15.59 17.63 -9.47
CA GLU A 37 -14.96 18.08 -8.22
C GLU A 37 -13.43 17.91 -8.27
N CYS A 38 -12.94 16.85 -8.92
CA CYS A 38 -11.52 16.57 -9.06
C CYS A 38 -10.86 17.32 -10.22
N PHE A 39 -11.40 17.24 -11.43
CA PHE A 39 -10.70 17.70 -12.65
C PHE A 39 -10.89 19.18 -12.92
N VAL A 40 -11.96 19.79 -12.38
CA VAL A 40 -12.30 21.19 -12.65
C VAL A 40 -12.11 22.04 -11.40
N GLU A 41 -12.52 21.54 -10.25
CA GLU A 41 -12.61 22.35 -9.03
C GLU A 41 -11.40 22.20 -8.09
N ASP A 42 -10.47 21.27 -8.35
CA ASP A 42 -9.29 21.03 -7.51
C ASP A 42 -8.04 20.66 -8.34
N GLY A 43 -7.17 21.64 -8.58
CA GLY A 43 -5.92 21.44 -9.31
C GLY A 43 -4.98 20.40 -8.67
N ARG A 44 -5.03 20.20 -7.34
CA ARG A 44 -4.25 19.16 -6.66
C ARG A 44 -4.82 17.78 -6.98
N CYS A 45 -6.14 17.63 -6.94
CA CYS A 45 -6.79 16.38 -7.32
C CYS A 45 -6.47 16.00 -8.76
N LEU A 46 -6.56 16.95 -9.68
CA LEU A 46 -6.20 16.71 -11.08
C LEU A 46 -4.73 16.28 -11.25
N LYS A 47 -3.79 16.90 -10.53
CA LYS A 47 -2.38 16.48 -10.53
C LYS A 47 -2.20 15.07 -9.97
N GLY A 48 -2.93 14.72 -8.93
CA GLY A 48 -2.97 13.35 -8.41
C GLY A 48 -3.50 12.35 -9.44
N ALA A 49 -4.63 12.64 -10.08
CA ALA A 49 -5.24 11.78 -11.08
C ALA A 49 -4.32 11.58 -12.30
N THR A 50 -3.68 12.64 -12.78
CA THR A 50 -2.73 12.58 -13.91
C THR A 50 -1.43 11.87 -13.53
N CYS A 51 -0.92 12.07 -12.31
CA CYS A 51 0.20 11.29 -11.76
C CYS A 51 -0.10 9.79 -11.78
N LEU A 52 -1.25 9.38 -11.24
CA LEU A 52 -1.65 7.98 -11.16
C LEU A 52 -1.85 7.33 -12.53
N ALA A 53 -2.31 8.09 -13.53
CA ALA A 53 -2.42 7.64 -14.92
C ALA A 53 -1.09 7.09 -15.45
N ARG A 54 0.00 7.82 -15.16
CA ARG A 54 1.36 7.47 -15.57
C ARG A 54 1.91 6.24 -14.84
N CYS A 55 1.52 6.06 -13.57
CA CYS A 55 1.96 4.91 -12.77
C CYS A 55 1.48 3.57 -13.29
N ARG A 56 0.34 3.54 -14.00
CA ARG A 56 -0.27 2.31 -14.52
C ARG A 56 -0.39 1.18 -13.47
N GLY A 57 -0.73 1.55 -12.25
CA GLY A 57 -0.87 0.61 -11.13
C GLY A 57 0.41 0.21 -10.44
N ASP A 58 1.58 0.75 -10.79
CA ASP A 58 2.76 0.53 -9.98
C ASP A 58 2.58 1.17 -8.60
N SER A 59 2.71 0.34 -7.56
CA SER A 59 2.45 0.73 -6.18
C SER A 59 3.46 1.76 -5.65
N ASP A 60 4.73 1.72 -6.06
CA ASP A 60 5.74 2.67 -5.55
C ASP A 60 5.47 4.05 -6.15
N CYS A 61 5.19 4.08 -7.47
CA CYS A 61 4.78 5.30 -8.15
C CYS A 61 3.48 5.87 -7.57
N SER A 62 2.46 5.01 -7.37
CA SER A 62 1.15 5.44 -6.88
C SER A 62 1.24 6.01 -5.47
N THR A 63 1.99 5.36 -4.57
CA THR A 63 2.24 5.88 -3.22
C THR A 63 2.92 7.25 -3.26
N GLN A 64 3.87 7.46 -4.18
CA GLN A 64 4.50 8.77 -4.36
C GLN A 64 3.51 9.82 -4.89
N CYS A 65 2.60 9.47 -5.80
CA CYS A 65 1.52 10.36 -6.22
C CYS A 65 0.62 10.77 -5.05
N PHE A 66 0.28 9.83 -4.15
CA PHE A 66 -0.50 10.15 -2.95
C PHE A 66 0.28 11.02 -1.97
N ALA A 67 1.57 10.76 -1.76
CA ALA A 67 2.42 11.59 -0.90
C ALA A 67 2.52 13.04 -1.43
N GLU A 68 2.56 13.23 -2.75
CA GLU A 68 2.67 14.56 -3.37
C GLU A 68 1.31 15.26 -3.50
N PHE A 69 0.27 14.54 -3.93
CA PHE A 69 -1.00 15.11 -4.40
C PHE A 69 -2.25 14.52 -3.75
N GLY A 70 -2.13 13.55 -2.84
CA GLY A 70 -3.27 12.95 -2.15
C GLY A 70 -4.19 14.00 -1.53
N CYS A 71 -5.49 13.82 -1.73
CA CYS A 71 -6.54 14.64 -1.14
C CYS A 71 -7.89 13.89 -1.13
N PRO A 72 -8.85 14.29 -0.28
CA PRO A 72 -10.14 13.60 -0.18
C PRO A 72 -10.94 13.55 -1.49
N ARG A 73 -10.78 14.56 -2.38
CA ARG A 73 -11.43 14.56 -3.69
C ARG A 73 -10.85 13.52 -4.63
N LEU A 74 -9.55 13.25 -4.53
CA LEU A 74 -8.88 12.19 -5.29
C LEU A 74 -9.37 10.83 -4.81
N ASP A 75 -9.44 10.62 -3.50
CA ASP A 75 -9.96 9.40 -2.91
C ASP A 75 -11.41 9.13 -3.36
N ALA A 76 -12.27 10.16 -3.32
CA ALA A 76 -13.66 10.05 -3.78
C ALA A 76 -13.76 9.73 -5.28
N TRP A 77 -12.88 10.31 -6.10
CA TRP A 77 -12.83 10.03 -7.53
C TRP A 77 -12.39 8.59 -7.80
N LEU A 78 -11.29 8.13 -7.19
CA LEU A 78 -10.80 6.74 -7.31
C LEU A 78 -11.82 5.71 -6.81
N ASN A 79 -12.49 5.99 -5.69
CA ASN A 79 -13.54 5.13 -5.17
C ASN A 79 -14.70 4.96 -6.17
N CYS A 80 -15.01 6.01 -6.93
CA CYS A 80 -16.02 5.89 -7.98
C CYS A 80 -15.46 5.16 -9.21
N THR A 81 -14.35 5.62 -9.77
CA THR A 81 -13.86 5.19 -11.09
C THR A 81 -13.16 3.84 -11.07
N VAL A 82 -12.49 3.48 -9.98
CA VAL A 82 -11.76 2.21 -9.85
C VAL A 82 -12.62 1.19 -9.11
N GLU A 83 -13.09 1.52 -7.90
CA GLU A 83 -13.76 0.53 -7.04
C GLU A 83 -15.22 0.26 -7.45
N LYS A 84 -16.05 1.30 -7.57
CA LYS A 84 -17.51 1.13 -7.71
C LYS A 84 -17.97 0.90 -9.14
N GLN A 85 -17.47 1.71 -10.07
CA GLN A 85 -17.93 1.70 -11.46
C GLN A 85 -16.96 0.96 -12.38
N GLN A 86 -15.75 0.66 -11.91
CA GLN A 86 -14.69 -0.02 -12.67
C GLN A 86 -14.46 0.61 -14.05
N CYS A 87 -14.62 1.93 -14.14
CA CYS A 87 -14.27 2.72 -15.32
C CYS A 87 -12.78 2.55 -15.67
N VAL A 88 -11.93 2.22 -14.68
CA VAL A 88 -10.54 1.78 -14.88
C VAL A 88 -10.41 0.36 -14.36
N SER A 89 -9.98 -0.58 -15.21
CA SER A 89 -9.85 -1.98 -14.80
C SER A 89 -8.71 -2.70 -15.52
N VAL A 90 -8.30 -3.85 -14.95
CA VAL A 90 -7.56 -4.87 -15.69
C VAL A 90 -8.52 -5.84 -16.36
N PRO A 91 -8.17 -6.43 -17.51
CA PRO A 91 -8.94 -7.51 -18.09
C PRO A 91 -9.21 -8.64 -17.07
N ALA A 92 -10.44 -9.15 -17.03
CA ALA A 92 -10.80 -10.24 -16.13
C ALA A 92 -9.93 -11.49 -16.37
N GLY A 93 -9.59 -12.20 -15.29
CA GLY A 93 -8.75 -13.41 -15.35
C GLY A 93 -7.25 -13.14 -15.49
N THR A 94 -6.81 -11.87 -15.38
CA THR A 94 -5.39 -11.50 -15.41
C THR A 94 -4.61 -12.04 -14.21
N TYR A 95 -5.24 -12.12 -13.03
CA TYR A 95 -4.63 -12.64 -11.80
C TYR A 95 -5.69 -13.36 -10.95
N ASP A 96 -5.29 -14.43 -10.25
CA ASP A 96 -6.16 -15.23 -9.39
C ASP A 96 -5.82 -15.01 -7.91
N VAL A 97 -6.58 -14.11 -7.27
CA VAL A 97 -6.44 -13.80 -5.84
C VAL A 97 -6.66 -15.03 -4.97
N ARG A 98 -7.60 -15.91 -5.31
CA ARG A 98 -7.88 -17.10 -4.48
C ARG A 98 -6.69 -18.03 -4.49
N LYS A 99 -6.09 -18.25 -5.67
CA LYS A 99 -4.85 -19.01 -5.80
C LYS A 99 -3.70 -18.35 -5.04
N PHE A 100 -3.54 -17.04 -5.15
CA PHE A 100 -2.49 -16.30 -4.42
C PHE A 100 -2.58 -16.50 -2.90
N TYR A 101 -3.80 -16.47 -2.34
CA TYR A 101 -4.05 -16.74 -0.92
C TYR A 101 -3.87 -18.22 -0.56
N ALA A 102 -4.10 -19.15 -1.48
CA ALA A 102 -3.87 -20.57 -1.23
C ALA A 102 -2.36 -20.95 -1.25
N GLU A 103 -1.53 -20.12 -1.87
CA GLU A 103 -0.10 -20.38 -2.04
C GLU A 103 0.77 -19.68 -0.98
N GLN A 104 1.81 -20.40 -0.54
CA GLN A 104 2.83 -19.87 0.39
C GLN A 104 2.20 -19.26 1.66
N VAL A 105 1.17 -19.93 2.19
CA VAL A 105 0.48 -19.52 3.42
C VAL A 105 1.45 -19.60 4.60
N PRO A 106 1.69 -18.51 5.34
CA PRO A 106 2.55 -18.55 6.52
C PRO A 106 1.96 -19.40 7.64
N THR A 107 2.83 -20.08 8.40
CA THR A 107 2.41 -20.79 9.62
C THR A 107 2.40 -19.82 10.79
N LYS A 108 1.21 -19.49 11.32
CA LYS A 108 1.11 -18.63 12.50
C LYS A 108 1.68 -19.31 13.76
N LEU A 109 2.17 -18.50 14.69
CA LEU A 109 2.54 -18.90 16.04
C LEU A 109 1.29 -19.42 16.76
N LYS A 110 1.36 -20.67 17.21
CA LYS A 110 0.28 -21.32 17.92
C LYS A 110 0.00 -20.62 19.25
N ASP A 111 -1.28 -20.48 19.60
CA ASP A 111 -1.75 -19.97 20.89
C ASP A 111 -1.20 -18.56 21.25
N PHE A 112 -0.90 -17.74 20.23
CA PHE A 112 -0.46 -16.36 20.46
C PHE A 112 -1.60 -15.52 21.03
N ASP A 113 -1.38 -14.93 22.20
CA ASP A 113 -2.30 -13.99 22.81
C ASP A 113 -2.17 -12.59 22.18
N VAL A 114 -3.12 -12.24 21.31
CA VAL A 114 -3.14 -10.94 20.61
C VAL A 114 -3.17 -9.73 21.53
N ARG A 115 -3.61 -9.89 22.78
CA ARG A 115 -3.60 -8.79 23.79
C ARG A 115 -2.19 -8.34 24.12
N LYS A 116 -1.17 -9.16 23.83
CA LYS A 116 0.24 -8.76 23.97
C LYS A 116 0.64 -7.65 22.99
N LEU A 117 -0.14 -7.43 21.93
CA LEU A 117 0.07 -6.32 21.01
C LEU A 117 -0.35 -4.97 21.60
N GLU A 118 -1.11 -4.93 22.70
CA GLU A 118 -1.63 -3.68 23.29
C GLU A 118 -0.54 -2.58 23.43
N GLY A 119 -0.91 -1.37 23.04
CA GLY A 119 -0.07 -0.19 23.10
C GLY A 119 0.73 0.08 21.82
N LYS A 120 1.72 0.97 21.95
CA LYS A 120 2.52 1.46 20.82
C LYS A 120 3.67 0.52 20.50
N TRP A 121 3.93 0.35 19.20
CA TRP A 121 5.03 -0.40 18.60
C TRP A 121 5.64 0.39 17.44
N TYR A 122 6.93 0.22 17.24
CA TYR A 122 7.68 0.74 16.09
C TYR A 122 7.90 -0.39 15.09
N LYS A 123 7.64 -0.17 13.81
CA LYS A 123 8.16 -1.07 12.78
C LYS A 123 9.65 -0.79 12.63
N VAL A 124 10.50 -1.79 12.83
CA VAL A 124 11.97 -1.64 12.88
C VAL A 124 12.68 -2.38 11.73
N ARG A 125 11.96 -3.32 11.10
CA ARG A 125 12.37 -4.04 9.91
C ARG A 125 11.17 -4.25 9.00
N GLY A 126 11.37 -4.21 7.69
CA GLY A 126 10.33 -4.45 6.68
C GLY A 126 10.85 -5.32 5.53
N TYR A 127 10.04 -6.27 5.04
CA TYR A 127 10.47 -7.27 4.06
C TYR A 127 10.11 -6.89 2.64
N ASN A 128 8.87 -6.45 2.41
CA ASN A 128 8.45 -6.00 1.10
C ASN A 128 8.81 -4.52 0.95
N LYS A 129 9.83 -4.25 0.12
CA LYS A 129 10.31 -2.88 -0.12
C LYS A 129 9.20 -1.90 -0.50
N LYS A 130 8.14 -2.37 -1.19
CA LYS A 130 7.04 -1.54 -1.66
C LYS A 130 6.04 -1.12 -0.58
N TYR A 131 5.96 -1.87 0.52
CA TYR A 131 4.89 -1.66 1.52
C TYR A 131 5.44 -1.50 2.94
N ASP A 132 6.61 -2.07 3.23
CA ASP A 132 7.11 -2.21 4.59
C ASP A 132 8.28 -1.27 4.92
N CYS A 133 8.94 -0.68 3.93
CA CYS A 133 10.26 -0.04 4.09
C CYS A 133 10.26 1.48 4.22
N TYR A 134 9.14 2.07 4.63
CA TYR A 134 9.03 3.50 4.85
C TYR A 134 9.68 3.93 6.18
N PRO A 135 10.28 5.12 6.27
CA PRO A 135 10.77 5.64 7.54
C PRO A 135 9.61 6.01 8.48
N CYS A 136 9.91 6.14 9.77
CA CYS A 136 8.98 6.62 10.80
C CYS A 136 7.61 5.94 10.76
N GLN A 137 7.59 4.65 11.10
CA GLN A 137 6.38 3.84 11.08
C GLN A 137 6.06 3.30 12.47
N THR A 138 4.86 3.58 12.95
CA THR A 138 4.38 3.06 14.23
C THR A 138 2.96 2.56 14.14
N ASN A 139 2.67 1.53 14.94
CA ASN A 139 1.32 1.06 15.16
C ASN A 139 0.96 1.19 16.64
N LYS A 140 -0.26 1.60 16.94
CA LYS A 140 -0.81 1.57 18.29
C LYS A 140 -2.05 0.69 18.29
N PHE A 141 -1.98 -0.40 19.05
CA PHE A 141 -3.04 -1.39 19.13
C PHE A 141 -3.86 -1.21 20.41
N LYS A 142 -5.16 -1.42 20.28
CA LYS A 142 -6.11 -1.45 21.39
C LYS A 142 -7.11 -2.58 21.20
N TYR A 143 -7.08 -3.55 22.11
CA TYR A 143 -7.98 -4.69 22.06
C TYR A 143 -9.37 -4.34 22.57
N ASN A 144 -10.40 -4.73 21.81
CA ASN A 144 -11.81 -4.52 22.12
C ASN A 144 -12.45 -5.88 22.45
N PRO A 145 -12.67 -6.20 23.74
CA PRO A 145 -13.20 -7.50 24.15
C PRO A 145 -14.68 -7.70 23.81
N SER A 146 -15.44 -6.63 23.56
CA SER A 146 -16.88 -6.70 23.28
C SER A 146 -17.21 -7.35 21.93
N ASP A 147 -16.32 -7.21 20.96
CA ASP A 147 -16.52 -7.70 19.60
C ASP A 147 -15.29 -8.46 19.06
N ASN A 148 -14.35 -8.81 19.95
CA ASN A 148 -13.15 -9.58 19.65
C ASN A 148 -12.33 -8.96 18.49
N THR A 149 -12.12 -7.65 18.56
CA THR A 149 -11.38 -6.90 17.54
C THR A 149 -10.19 -6.14 18.10
N MET A 150 -9.28 -5.74 17.22
CA MET A 150 -8.14 -4.90 17.51
C MET A 150 -8.29 -3.60 16.72
N GLU A 151 -8.43 -2.48 17.42
CA GLU A 151 -8.26 -1.15 16.81
C GLU A 151 -6.77 -0.89 16.63
N THR A 152 -6.38 -0.55 15.40
CA THR A 152 -4.98 -0.34 15.02
C THR A 152 -4.84 1.05 14.42
N GLU A 153 -4.19 1.94 15.15
CA GLU A 153 -3.76 3.22 14.60
C GLU A 153 -2.41 3.03 13.91
N VAL A 154 -2.34 3.31 12.62
CA VAL A 154 -1.13 3.21 11.79
C VAL A 154 -0.66 4.63 11.50
N SER A 155 0.54 4.98 11.95
CA SER A 155 1.23 6.21 11.55
C SER A 155 2.38 5.87 10.63
N LEU A 156 2.40 6.52 9.47
CA LEU A 156 3.43 6.33 8.46
C LEU A 156 3.91 7.68 7.91
N ARG A 157 5.15 7.69 7.46
CA ARG A 157 5.78 8.86 6.85
C ARG A 157 6.43 8.47 5.54
N LEU A 158 6.10 9.21 4.50
CA LEU A 158 6.58 9.00 3.14
C LEU A 158 7.39 10.21 2.68
N ALA A 159 8.60 9.97 2.20
CA ALA A 159 9.38 11.05 1.57
C ALA A 159 8.66 11.52 0.31
N ARG A 160 8.57 12.83 0.14
CA ARG A 160 8.05 13.48 -1.06
C ARG A 160 9.22 13.78 -2.00
N LEU A 161 9.34 12.97 -3.05
CA LEU A 161 10.53 12.99 -3.90
C LEU A 161 10.66 14.27 -4.74
N LYS A 162 9.53 14.90 -5.09
CA LYS A 162 9.51 16.10 -5.95
C LYS A 162 9.53 17.39 -5.14
N SER A 163 8.63 17.51 -4.16
CA SER A 163 8.50 18.74 -3.37
C SER A 163 9.44 18.80 -2.16
N GLY A 164 10.11 17.69 -1.85
CA GLY A 164 10.98 17.56 -0.68
C GLY A 164 10.19 17.45 0.64
N GLY A 165 10.88 17.10 1.72
CA GLY A 165 10.24 16.82 3.01
C GLY A 165 9.44 15.51 2.97
N TYR A 166 8.45 15.38 3.85
CA TYR A 166 7.66 14.17 3.96
C TYR A 166 6.17 14.45 4.15
N TRP A 167 5.38 13.53 3.63
CA TRP A 167 3.96 13.41 3.92
C TRP A 167 3.78 12.45 5.10
N GLU A 168 3.06 12.90 6.13
CA GLU A 168 2.72 12.09 7.30
C GLU A 168 1.23 11.82 7.29
N ASN A 169 0.87 10.57 7.57
CA ASN A 169 -0.53 10.17 7.64
C ASN A 169 -0.76 9.22 8.82
N THR A 170 -1.93 9.36 9.43
CA THR A 170 -2.42 8.45 10.46
C THR A 170 -3.76 7.89 10.02
N LEU A 171 -3.84 6.56 10.01
CA LEU A 171 -5.02 5.79 9.63
C LEU A 171 -5.45 4.95 10.82
N THR A 172 -6.75 4.68 10.93
CA THR A 172 -7.27 3.76 11.95
C THR A 172 -7.98 2.62 11.26
N GLU A 173 -7.58 1.41 11.61
CA GLU A 173 -8.11 0.18 11.07
C GLU A 173 -8.73 -0.64 12.20
N LYS A 174 -9.79 -1.37 11.88
CA LYS A 174 -10.37 -2.37 12.76
C LYS A 174 -10.00 -3.75 12.21
N MET A 175 -9.33 -4.55 13.01
CA MET A 175 -8.93 -5.91 12.65
C MET A 175 -9.71 -6.93 13.48
N ASP A 176 -10.25 -7.95 12.83
CA ASP A 176 -10.89 -9.08 13.50
C ASP A 176 -9.82 -10.01 14.09
N VAL A 177 -9.97 -10.37 15.36
CA VAL A 177 -9.12 -11.41 15.98
C VAL A 177 -9.64 -12.77 15.56
N GLN A 178 -8.78 -13.52 14.89
CA GLN A 178 -9.14 -14.82 14.32
C GLN A 178 -9.13 -15.92 15.37
N ALA A 179 -9.96 -16.95 15.18
CA ALA A 179 -10.01 -18.09 16.08
C ALA A 179 -8.69 -18.90 16.04
N PRO A 180 -8.41 -19.73 17.06
CA PRO A 180 -7.19 -20.54 17.09
C PRO A 180 -7.00 -21.41 15.84
N ASP A 181 -8.09 -21.99 15.31
CA ASP A 181 -8.06 -22.90 14.16
C ASP A 181 -8.07 -22.18 12.80
N ASP A 182 -8.31 -20.86 12.77
CA ASP A 182 -8.22 -20.08 11.53
C ASP A 182 -6.77 -19.99 11.05
N ARG A 183 -6.55 -19.79 9.76
CA ARG A 183 -5.18 -19.73 9.18
C ARG A 183 -4.36 -18.53 9.67
N SER A 184 -4.98 -17.37 9.85
CA SER A 184 -4.32 -16.12 10.25
C SER A 184 -4.54 -15.80 11.73
N THR A 185 -3.80 -14.80 12.23
CA THR A 185 -3.90 -14.27 13.60
C THR A 185 -4.88 -13.10 13.67
N LEU A 186 -4.81 -12.20 12.69
CA LEU A 186 -5.70 -11.05 12.55
C LEU A 186 -6.17 -10.97 11.09
N PHE A 187 -7.35 -10.43 10.88
CA PHE A 187 -7.88 -10.11 9.56
C PHE A 187 -8.28 -8.64 9.50
N ALA A 188 -7.76 -7.90 8.53
CA ALA A 188 -8.12 -6.51 8.29
C ALA A 188 -8.93 -6.41 7.00
N LYS A 189 -9.93 -5.53 7.00
CA LYS A 189 -10.64 -5.12 5.80
C LYS A 189 -11.06 -3.67 5.94
N GLY A 190 -10.84 -2.87 4.91
CA GLY A 190 -11.14 -1.44 4.96
C GLY A 190 -11.02 -0.77 3.60
N GLU A 191 -10.97 0.55 3.64
CA GLU A 191 -10.76 1.40 2.47
C GLU A 191 -9.64 2.40 2.78
N ILE A 192 -8.62 2.48 1.91
CA ILE A 192 -7.51 3.43 2.00
C ILE A 192 -7.31 4.04 0.60
N PHE A 193 -7.18 5.36 0.52
CA PHE A 193 -7.04 6.11 -0.74
C PHE A 193 -8.16 5.84 -1.75
N GLY A 194 -9.39 5.63 -1.23
CA GLY A 194 -10.56 5.30 -2.04
C GLY A 194 -10.60 3.85 -2.55
N LEU A 195 -9.60 3.03 -2.22
CA LEU A 195 -9.51 1.63 -2.64
C LEU A 195 -9.80 0.67 -1.50
N SER A 196 -10.59 -0.37 -1.77
CA SER A 196 -10.88 -1.41 -0.79
C SER A 196 -9.70 -2.36 -0.67
N PHE A 197 -9.36 -2.76 0.55
CA PHE A 197 -8.33 -3.75 0.81
C PHE A 197 -8.82 -4.81 1.80
N GLN A 198 -8.16 -5.95 1.75
CA GLN A 198 -8.25 -6.97 2.80
C GLN A 198 -6.87 -7.59 3.01
N GLU A 199 -6.57 -7.93 4.26
CA GLU A 199 -5.29 -8.52 4.65
C GLU A 199 -5.47 -9.57 5.74
N GLU A 200 -4.73 -10.66 5.61
CA GLU A 200 -4.53 -11.65 6.66
C GLU A 200 -3.15 -11.45 7.26
N TRP A 201 -3.08 -11.24 8.58
CA TRP A 201 -1.84 -11.09 9.31
C TRP A 201 -1.54 -12.33 10.14
N TYR A 202 -0.28 -12.75 10.12
CA TYR A 202 0.24 -13.96 10.75
C TYR A 202 1.35 -13.55 11.70
N VAL A 203 1.13 -13.64 13.01
CA VAL A 203 2.22 -13.51 13.97
C VAL A 203 3.05 -14.79 13.89
N LEU A 204 4.28 -14.70 13.42
CA LEU A 204 5.15 -15.86 13.17
C LEU A 204 6.02 -16.21 14.37
N ALA A 205 6.44 -15.18 15.11
CA ALA A 205 7.22 -15.30 16.33
C ALA A 205 7.03 -14.04 17.17
N ALA A 206 7.05 -14.18 18.48
CA ALA A 206 7.00 -13.07 19.40
C ALA A 206 7.72 -13.42 20.70
N ASP A 207 8.42 -12.44 21.27
CA ASP A 207 8.89 -12.47 22.65
C ASP A 207 8.68 -11.08 23.30
N GLU A 208 9.40 -10.78 24.38
CA GLU A 208 9.29 -9.49 25.07
C GLU A 208 9.91 -8.34 24.25
N ASP A 209 10.86 -8.63 23.36
CA ASP A 209 11.62 -7.65 22.60
C ASP A 209 10.96 -7.32 21.25
N PHE A 210 10.34 -8.31 20.60
CA PHE A 210 9.82 -8.16 19.24
C PHE A 210 8.56 -8.96 18.94
N VAL A 211 7.89 -8.56 17.86
CA VAL A 211 6.87 -9.36 17.17
C VAL A 211 7.20 -9.40 15.67
N LEU A 212 7.41 -10.61 15.14
CA LEU A 212 7.58 -10.84 13.71
C LEU A 212 6.22 -11.21 13.12
N THR A 213 5.78 -10.41 12.15
CA THR A 213 4.48 -10.58 11.50
C THR A 213 4.69 -10.71 9.99
N ALA A 214 4.02 -11.67 9.37
CA ALA A 214 3.83 -11.72 7.93
C ALA A 214 2.39 -11.35 7.57
N TYR A 215 2.18 -10.94 6.33
CA TYR A 215 0.83 -10.67 5.83
C TYR A 215 0.66 -11.12 4.39
N THR A 216 -0.59 -11.41 4.05
CA THR A 216 -1.06 -11.65 2.68
C THR A 216 -2.29 -10.79 2.46
N GLY A 217 -2.25 -9.96 1.42
CA GLY A 217 -3.26 -8.95 1.16
C GLY A 217 -3.61 -8.84 -0.30
N ASN A 218 -4.74 -8.22 -0.58
CA ASN A 218 -5.06 -7.74 -1.90
C ASN A 218 -5.97 -6.51 -1.84
N ASN A 219 -5.94 -5.74 -2.92
CA ASN A 219 -6.97 -4.78 -3.27
C ASN A 219 -7.50 -5.12 -4.69
N LEU A 220 -8.22 -4.22 -5.31
CA LEU A 220 -8.73 -4.41 -6.67
C LEU A 220 -7.63 -4.35 -7.75
N GLN A 221 -6.44 -3.87 -7.41
CA GLN A 221 -5.35 -3.65 -8.36
C GLN A 221 -4.19 -4.65 -8.20
N ASP A 222 -3.96 -5.19 -7.02
CA ASP A 222 -2.82 -6.06 -6.74
C ASP A 222 -3.09 -7.05 -5.60
N ALA A 223 -2.39 -8.17 -5.64
CA ALA A 223 -2.26 -9.11 -4.54
C ALA A 223 -0.79 -9.14 -4.09
N TYR A 224 -0.57 -8.99 -2.79
CA TYR A 224 0.74 -8.74 -2.23
C TYR A 224 0.97 -9.54 -0.95
N ARG A 225 2.24 -9.73 -0.62
CA ARG A 225 2.68 -10.37 0.62
C ARG A 225 3.93 -9.68 1.12
N GLY A 226 4.14 -9.74 2.42
CA GLY A 226 5.29 -9.12 3.05
C GLY A 226 5.44 -9.55 4.49
N GLY A 227 6.18 -8.75 5.24
CA GLY A 227 6.39 -8.98 6.65
C GLY A 227 7.20 -7.87 7.28
N PHE A 228 6.98 -7.65 8.56
CA PHE A 228 7.67 -6.62 9.31
C PHE A 228 7.91 -7.09 10.74
N VAL A 229 8.83 -6.39 11.40
CA VAL A 229 9.14 -6.62 12.81
C VAL A 229 8.70 -5.40 13.59
N TYR A 230 7.91 -5.64 14.64
CA TYR A 230 7.62 -4.66 15.66
C TYR A 230 8.61 -4.75 16.83
N ALA A 231 8.94 -3.61 17.41
CA ALA A 231 9.64 -3.50 18.70
C ALA A 231 9.01 -2.40 19.57
N LYS A 232 9.16 -2.49 20.89
CA LYS A 232 8.69 -1.44 21.82
C LYS A 232 9.54 -0.16 21.74
N THR A 233 10.76 -0.28 21.24
CA THR A 233 11.69 0.83 21.00
C THR A 233 11.89 1.09 19.50
N PRO A 234 12.35 2.30 19.09
CA PRO A 234 12.60 2.64 17.69
C PRO A 234 13.62 1.76 16.96
N THR A 235 14.41 0.98 17.70
CA THR A 235 15.47 0.09 17.21
C THR A 235 15.46 -1.22 18.00
N LEU A 236 16.03 -2.29 17.43
CA LEU A 236 16.29 -3.56 18.12
C LEU A 236 17.67 -3.57 18.78
N SER A 237 17.80 -4.29 19.90
CA SER A 237 19.10 -4.67 20.45
C SER A 237 19.77 -5.72 19.55
N ALA A 238 21.10 -5.87 19.62
CA ALA A 238 21.82 -6.88 18.85
C ALA A 238 21.34 -8.32 19.17
N GLN A 239 20.93 -8.57 20.42
CA GLN A 239 20.39 -9.86 20.82
C GLN A 239 19.00 -10.11 20.22
N ALA A 240 18.10 -9.11 20.29
CA ALA A 240 16.77 -9.21 19.69
C ALA A 240 16.86 -9.38 18.16
N GLU A 241 17.76 -8.64 17.51
CA GLU A 241 18.08 -8.77 16.08
C GLU A 241 18.47 -10.21 15.70
N ALA A 242 19.32 -10.86 16.50
CA ALA A 242 19.73 -12.24 16.26
C ALA A 242 18.57 -13.24 16.42
N LYS A 243 17.72 -13.06 17.45
CA LYS A 243 16.54 -13.90 17.67
C LYS A 243 15.54 -13.77 16.51
N VAL A 244 15.21 -12.55 16.10
CA VAL A 244 14.23 -12.32 15.03
C VAL A 244 14.75 -12.79 13.68
N ARG A 245 16.06 -12.67 13.41
CA ARG A 245 16.69 -13.26 12.22
C ARG A 245 16.48 -14.76 12.17
N ALA A 246 16.81 -15.47 13.25
CA ALA A 246 16.64 -16.91 13.33
C ALA A 246 15.16 -17.31 13.16
N ALA A 247 14.24 -16.53 13.73
CA ALA A 247 12.80 -16.76 13.58
C ALA A 247 12.31 -16.53 12.14
N ALA A 248 12.78 -15.47 11.48
CA ALA A 248 12.44 -15.16 10.09
C ALA A 248 12.93 -16.26 9.14
N GLU A 249 14.20 -16.67 9.26
CA GLU A 249 14.81 -17.73 8.46
C GLU A 249 14.10 -19.08 8.66
N LYS A 250 13.76 -19.42 9.91
CA LYS A 250 12.96 -20.62 10.23
C LYS A 250 11.59 -20.62 9.55
N ASN A 251 11.00 -19.44 9.35
CA ASN A 251 9.71 -19.27 8.68
C ASN A 251 9.85 -19.01 7.16
N GLY A 252 11.04 -19.23 6.59
CA GLY A 252 11.27 -19.15 5.15
C GLY A 252 11.46 -17.74 4.59
N PHE A 253 11.65 -16.74 5.46
CA PHE A 253 12.00 -15.39 5.04
C PHE A 253 13.52 -15.23 4.91
N ASP A 254 13.94 -14.60 3.82
CA ASP A 254 15.34 -14.20 3.62
C ASP A 254 15.63 -12.93 4.42
N TRP A 255 16.37 -13.05 5.53
CA TRP A 255 16.66 -11.91 6.40
C TRP A 255 17.35 -10.75 5.67
N SER A 256 18.15 -11.04 4.64
CA SER A 256 18.88 -10.00 3.90
C SER A 256 17.98 -9.02 3.15
N LYS A 257 16.71 -9.41 2.93
CA LYS A 257 15.70 -8.56 2.30
C LYS A 257 14.99 -7.64 3.29
N PHE A 258 15.13 -7.88 4.60
CA PHE A 258 14.56 -6.97 5.59
C PHE A 258 15.35 -5.67 5.60
N CYS A 259 14.73 -4.59 5.14
CA CYS A 259 15.27 -3.25 5.26
C CYS A 259 15.26 -2.81 6.73
N VAL A 260 16.21 -1.95 7.09
CA VAL A 260 16.18 -1.22 8.36
C VAL A 260 15.20 -0.06 8.22
N ILE A 261 14.23 0.03 9.15
CA ILE A 261 13.32 1.17 9.21
C ILE A 261 13.91 2.22 10.15
N ASP A 262 14.20 3.40 9.62
CA ASP A 262 14.67 4.54 10.42
C ASP A 262 13.49 5.23 11.11
N ASN A 263 13.49 5.19 12.44
CA ASN A 263 12.48 5.82 13.30
C ASN A 263 13.00 7.08 14.00
N ALA A 264 14.01 7.76 13.46
CA ALA A 264 14.48 9.05 13.96
C ALA A 264 13.40 10.16 13.88
N CYS A 265 12.46 10.06 12.93
CA CYS A 265 11.27 10.90 12.82
C CYS A 265 11.51 12.42 13.04
N PRO A 266 12.43 13.07 12.30
CA PRO A 266 12.75 14.48 12.54
C PRO A 266 11.53 15.37 12.27
N ALA A 267 11.27 16.34 13.16
CA ALA A 267 10.17 17.28 13.00
C ALA A 267 10.25 18.03 11.67
N GLN A 268 9.09 18.32 11.08
CA GLN A 268 8.98 19.02 9.80
C GLN A 268 7.73 19.90 9.77
N PRO A 269 7.69 20.92 8.90
CA PRO A 269 6.47 21.67 8.63
C PRO A 269 5.37 20.75 8.05
N PRO A 270 4.09 21.02 8.33
CA PRO A 270 2.99 20.34 7.64
C PRO A 270 3.10 20.48 6.12
N VAL A 271 2.61 19.48 5.40
CA VAL A 271 2.46 19.57 3.95
C VAL A 271 1.56 20.76 3.60
N ASP A 272 2.05 21.63 2.72
CA ASP A 272 1.23 22.69 2.12
C ASP A 272 0.33 22.07 1.05
N TYR A 273 -0.98 22.13 1.29
CA TYR A 273 -2.02 21.62 0.41
C TYR A 273 -2.63 22.70 -0.48
N THR A 274 -2.04 23.90 -0.56
CA THR A 274 -2.59 24.99 -1.39
C THR A 274 -2.78 24.56 -2.85
N PRO A 275 -3.92 24.92 -3.48
CA PRO A 275 -4.21 24.54 -4.86
C PRO A 275 -3.13 25.03 -5.81
N VAL A 276 -2.51 24.10 -6.55
CA VAL A 276 -1.54 24.45 -7.58
C VAL A 276 -2.32 24.79 -8.85
N SER A 277 -2.00 25.94 -9.47
CA SER A 277 -2.53 26.24 -10.80
C SER A 277 -2.10 25.16 -11.80
N MET A 278 -3.00 24.83 -12.71
CA MET A 278 -2.68 23.94 -13.83
C MET A 278 -1.60 24.59 -14.70
N ASN A 279 -0.65 23.79 -15.18
CA ASN A 279 0.23 24.18 -16.26
C ASN A 279 -0.04 23.32 -17.51
N MET A 280 0.62 23.62 -18.62
CA MET A 280 0.41 22.92 -19.89
C MET A 280 0.90 21.46 -19.89
N ASP A 281 1.79 21.08 -18.97
CA ASP A 281 2.21 19.69 -18.81
C ASP A 281 1.08 18.85 -18.21
N ASP A 282 0.35 19.40 -17.22
CA ASP A 282 -0.80 18.74 -16.58
C ASP A 282 -1.92 18.43 -17.61
N VAL A 283 -2.07 19.27 -18.64
CA VAL A 283 -3.03 19.08 -19.74
C VAL A 283 -2.59 17.95 -20.69
N GLN A 284 -1.27 17.81 -20.93
CA GLN A 284 -0.75 16.69 -21.72
C GLN A 284 -0.95 15.35 -21.02
N ASP A 285 -0.82 15.31 -19.70
CA ASP A 285 -0.97 14.06 -18.94
C ASP A 285 -2.41 13.60 -18.79
N LEU A 286 -3.36 14.54 -18.83
CA LEU A 286 -4.77 14.23 -18.99
C LEU A 286 -5.01 13.34 -20.21
N PHE A 287 -4.29 13.57 -21.33
CA PHE A 287 -4.39 12.73 -22.53
C PHE A 287 -3.97 11.28 -22.31
N GLU A 288 -3.17 10.92 -21.31
CA GLU A 288 -2.89 9.51 -21.00
C GLU A 288 -4.13 8.76 -20.49
N TRP A 289 -5.09 9.44 -19.85
CA TRP A 289 -6.39 8.83 -19.53
C TRP A 289 -7.26 8.62 -20.78
N PHE A 290 -7.13 9.50 -21.78
CA PHE A 290 -7.93 9.46 -23.00
C PHE A 290 -7.32 8.57 -24.09
N ALA A 291 -6.00 8.37 -24.06
CA ALA A 291 -5.24 7.54 -24.98
C ALA A 291 -3.96 7.03 -24.29
N PRO A 292 -4.05 5.92 -23.51
CA PRO A 292 -2.91 5.38 -22.78
C PRO A 292 -1.70 5.06 -23.67
N GLY A 293 -0.56 5.68 -23.38
CA GLY A 293 0.71 5.51 -24.09
C GLY A 293 0.87 6.36 -25.36
N SER A 294 0.18 7.50 -25.45
CA SER A 294 0.19 8.36 -26.64
C SER A 294 0.98 9.67 -26.47
N THR A 295 1.21 10.13 -25.25
CA THR A 295 1.81 11.45 -24.99
C THR A 295 3.19 11.34 -24.36
N ARG A 296 4.20 11.72 -25.18
CA ARG A 296 5.67 11.67 -25.00
C ARG A 296 6.34 10.36 -25.44
N GLY A 297 6.81 10.38 -26.70
CA GLY A 297 7.89 9.54 -27.20
C GLY A 297 7.57 8.05 -27.23
N GLY A 298 7.06 7.59 -28.38
CA GLY A 298 7.09 6.18 -28.73
C GLY A 298 8.54 5.68 -28.76
N THR A 299 9.00 5.16 -27.62
CA THR A 299 10.21 4.38 -27.29
C THR A 299 10.43 4.70 -25.81
N VAL A 300 10.12 3.86 -24.82
CA VAL A 300 10.93 2.74 -24.32
C VAL A 300 10.18 2.33 -23.03
N LYS A 301 9.82 1.07 -22.77
CA LYS A 301 10.73 0.07 -22.17
C LYS A 301 11.50 0.57 -20.93
N ASP A 302 11.03 1.57 -20.19
CA ASP A 302 11.66 1.90 -18.91
C ASP A 302 11.25 0.89 -17.84
N ALA A 303 11.96 -0.24 -17.83
CA ALA A 303 12.11 -1.07 -16.64
C ALA A 303 12.75 -0.30 -15.46
N ASN A 304 13.21 0.93 -15.70
CA ASN A 304 13.82 1.86 -14.76
C ASN A 304 12.93 3.07 -14.46
N PHE A 305 11.62 3.04 -14.73
CA PHE A 305 10.72 4.07 -14.22
C PHE A 305 10.72 4.01 -12.68
N ASN A 306 11.51 4.91 -12.09
CA ASN A 306 11.86 4.99 -10.68
C ASN A 306 10.90 5.90 -9.88
N GLY A 307 9.76 6.26 -10.47
CA GLY A 307 8.84 7.23 -9.87
C GLY A 307 9.39 8.68 -9.89
N GLU A 308 10.44 8.95 -10.65
CA GLU A 308 10.88 10.33 -10.84
C GLU A 308 9.92 11.07 -11.79
N TYR A 309 9.47 12.21 -11.26
CA TYR A 309 9.05 13.36 -12.04
C TYR A 309 10.26 14.07 -12.64
#